data_AF-A0A2H0WRB1-F1
#
_entry.id   AF-A0A2H0WRB1-F1
#
_cell.length_a   1.000
_cell.length_b   1.000
_cell.length_c   1.000
_cell.angle_alpha   90.00
_cell.angle_beta   90.00
_cell.angle_gamma   90.00
#
_symmetry.space_group_name_H-M   'P 1'
#
loop_
_entity.id
_entity.type
_entity.pdbx_description
1 polymer ?
#
loop_
_entity_poly.entity_id
_entity_poly.type
_entity_poly.pdbx_seq_one_letter_code
_entity_poly.pdbx_strand_id
1 'polypeptide(L)'
;MVDKKKIDRNRQLITVLSLIALVLVFGQVAVFIYFGGQGAKAAQVNQTKNDLIRENKQLETEILHQTSFSFILERAQELGFKQASSIVYLEDQLPIAFKSK
;
A
#
# COMPACT_ATOMS: atom_id res chain seq x y z
N MET A 1 9.99 -70.49 -15.24
CA MET A 1 10.62 -69.85 -14.06
C MET A 1 10.53 -68.35 -14.25
N VAL A 2 9.64 -67.66 -13.53
CA VAL A 2 9.51 -66.20 -13.63
C VAL A 2 10.78 -65.59 -13.04
N ASP A 3 11.42 -64.75 -13.85
CA ASP A 3 12.73 -64.16 -13.65
C ASP A 3 12.74 -63.29 -12.38
N LYS A 4 13.09 -63.88 -11.23
CA LYS A 4 13.09 -63.23 -9.90
C LYS A 4 13.85 -61.89 -9.93
N LYS A 5 14.87 -61.78 -10.80
CA LYS A 5 15.69 -60.59 -11.00
C LYS A 5 14.89 -59.41 -11.61
N LYS A 6 13.87 -59.67 -12.44
CA LYS A 6 12.96 -58.62 -12.96
C LYS A 6 11.98 -58.13 -11.90
N ILE A 7 11.52 -59.01 -11.02
CA ILE A 7 10.57 -58.66 -9.95
C ILE A 7 11.24 -57.72 -8.93
N ASP A 8 12.47 -58.00 -8.52
CA ASP A 8 13.22 -57.13 -7.59
C ASP A 8 13.51 -55.75 -8.19
N ARG A 9 13.90 -55.68 -9.47
CA ARG A 9 14.16 -54.40 -10.15
C ARG A 9 12.90 -53.54 -10.28
N ASN A 10 11.75 -54.16 -10.55
CA ASN A 10 10.48 -53.45 -10.61
C ASN A 10 10.04 -52.97 -9.22
N ARG A 11 10.27 -53.77 -8.17
CA ARG A 11 9.99 -53.39 -6.79
C ARG A 11 10.82 -52.17 -6.37
N GLN A 12 12.10 -52.17 -6.72
CA GLN A 12 13.02 -51.06 -6.45
C GLN A 12 12.62 -49.78 -7.20
N LEU A 13 12.20 -49.90 -8.46
CA LEU A 13 11.66 -48.77 -9.23
C LEU A 13 10.40 -48.18 -8.61
N ILE A 14 9.46 -49.02 -8.16
CA ILE A 14 8.24 -48.58 -7.48
C ILE A 14 8.57 -47.85 -6.17
N THR A 15 9.55 -48.36 -5.40
CA THR A 15 9.99 -47.69 -4.16
C THR A 15 10.57 -46.31 -4.45
N VAL A 16 11.41 -46.18 -5.48
CA VAL A 16 12.01 -44.89 -5.87
C VAL A 16 10.92 -43.92 -6.37
N LEU A 17 9.99 -44.39 -7.21
CA LEU A 17 8.86 -43.57 -7.68
C LEU A 17 7.98 -43.11 -6.53
N SER A 18 7.70 -43.99 -5.56
CA SER A 18 6.92 -43.66 -4.37
C SER A 18 7.62 -42.60 -3.51
N LEU A 19 8.95 -42.69 -3.37
CA LEU A 19 9.74 -41.71 -2.63
C LEU A 19 9.72 -40.33 -3.31
N ILE A 20 9.88 -40.30 -4.63
CA ILE A 20 9.82 -39.07 -5.43
C ILE A 20 8.43 -38.44 -5.34
N ALA A 21 7.37 -39.24 -5.47
CA ALA A 21 6.00 -38.77 -5.33
C ALA A 21 5.75 -38.17 -3.94
N LEU A 22 6.26 -38.79 -2.88
CA LEU A 22 6.17 -38.27 -1.51
C LEU A 22 6.80 -36.88 -1.42
N VAL A 23 8.04 -36.72 -1.92
CA VAL A 23 8.75 -35.43 -1.90
C VAL A 23 8.00 -34.35 -2.69
N LEU A 24 7.44 -34.70 -3.85
CA LEU A 24 6.67 -33.76 -4.67
C LEU A 24 5.40 -33.28 -3.96
N VAL A 25 4.66 -34.17 -3.29
CA VAL A 25 3.45 -33.81 -2.54
C VAL A 25 3.80 -32.89 -1.37
N PHE A 26 4.83 -33.22 -0.59
CA PHE A 26 5.28 -32.35 0.51
C PHE A 26 5.78 -30.99 -0.01
N GLY A 27 6.54 -30.98 -1.11
CA GLY A 27 7.01 -29.75 -1.76
C GLY A 27 5.86 -28.85 -2.22
N GLN A 28 4.83 -29.43 -2.84
CA GLN A 28 3.64 -28.68 -3.26
C GLN A 28 2.91 -28.03 -2.09
N VAL A 29 2.72 -28.76 -0.98
CA VAL A 29 2.08 -28.22 0.22
C VAL A 29 2.92 -27.09 0.82
N ALA A 30 4.25 -27.23 0.89
CA ALA A 30 5.13 -26.18 1.39
C ALA A 30 5.08 -24.91 0.53
N VAL A 31 5.09 -25.05 -0.80
CA VAL A 31 4.91 -23.94 -1.75
C VAL A 31 3.54 -23.28 -1.54
N PHE A 32 2.47 -24.07 -1.42
CA PHE A 32 1.12 -23.53 -1.22
C PHE A 32 0.98 -22.74 0.08
N ILE A 33 1.57 -23.23 1.19
CA ILE A 33 1.61 -22.52 2.47
C ILE A 33 2.44 -21.24 2.35
N TYR A 34 3.60 -21.30 1.70
CA TYR A 34 4.51 -20.15 1.54
C TYR A 34 3.87 -19.03 0.71
N PHE A 35 3.29 -19.37 -0.44
CA PHE A 35 2.62 -18.38 -1.31
C PHE A 35 1.24 -17.96 -0.75
N GLY A 36 0.50 -18.85 -0.11
CA GLY A 36 -0.77 -18.51 0.56
C GLY A 36 -0.58 -17.52 1.71
N GLY A 37 0.47 -17.71 2.52
CA GLY A 37 0.84 -16.77 3.58
C GLY A 37 1.31 -15.41 3.06
N GLN A 38 1.98 -15.37 1.92
CA GLN A 38 2.36 -14.10 1.27
C GLN A 38 1.17 -13.38 0.63
N GLY A 39 0.23 -14.11 0.04
CA GLY A 39 -1.02 -13.53 -0.48
C GLY A 39 -1.83 -12.83 0.61
N ALA A 40 -1.95 -13.45 1.80
CA ALA A 40 -2.62 -12.84 2.94
C ALA A 40 -1.91 -11.57 3.43
N LYS A 41 -0.58 -11.57 3.53
CA LYS A 41 0.20 -10.38 3.91
C LYS A 41 0.09 -9.27 2.87
N ALA A 42 0.13 -9.59 1.58
CA ALA A 42 -0.03 -8.63 0.50
C ALA A 42 -1.44 -8.01 0.50
N ALA A 43 -2.48 -8.80 0.76
CA ALA A 43 -3.84 -8.31 0.90
C ALA A 43 -3.98 -7.35 2.09
N GLN A 44 -3.38 -7.71 3.24
CA GLN A 44 -3.38 -6.86 4.44
C GLN A 44 -2.65 -5.53 4.19
N VAL A 45 -1.48 -5.57 3.56
CA VAL A 45 -0.72 -4.35 3.20
C VAL A 45 -1.51 -3.46 2.25
N ASN A 46 -2.21 -4.03 1.26
CA ASN A 46 -3.04 -3.27 0.34
C ASN A 46 -4.26 -2.64 1.01
N GLN A 47 -4.88 -3.33 1.98
CA GLN A 47 -5.97 -2.77 2.77
C GLN A 47 -5.48 -1.57 3.59
N THR A 48 -4.40 -1.75 4.36
CA THR A 48 -3.81 -0.66 5.14
C THR A 48 -3.41 0.52 4.26
N LYS A 49 -2.83 0.28 3.07
CA LYS A 49 -2.51 1.34 2.12
C LYS A 49 -3.75 2.13 1.68
N ASN A 50 -4.86 1.44 1.39
CA ASN A 50 -6.10 2.09 0.97
C ASN A 50 -6.72 2.91 2.10
N ASP A 51 -6.66 2.43 3.33
CA ASP A 51 -7.14 3.15 4.51
C ASP A 51 -6.32 4.43 4.73
N LEU A 52 -4.98 4.34 4.65
CA LEU A 52 -4.11 5.52 4.75
C LEU A 52 -4.37 6.53 3.63
N ILE A 53 -4.59 6.09 2.39
CA ILE A 53 -4.93 6.98 1.27
C ILE A 53 -6.26 7.69 1.53
N ARG A 54 -7.24 6.97 2.10
CA ARG A 54 -8.54 7.54 2.45
C ARG A 54 -8.42 8.59 3.54
N GLU A 55 -7.67 8.30 4.60
CA GLU A 55 -7.40 9.26 5.67
C GLU A 55 -6.68 10.49 5.14
N ASN A 56 -5.66 10.32 4.31
CA ASN A 56 -4.90 11.45 3.77
C ASN A 56 -5.77 12.36 2.91
N LYS A 57 -6.67 11.80 2.10
CA LYS A 57 -7.66 12.60 1.35
C LYS A 57 -8.65 13.33 2.25
N GLN A 58 -9.07 12.71 3.35
CA GLN A 58 -9.97 13.35 4.32
C GLN A 58 -9.27 14.51 5.03
N LEU A 59 -8.02 14.30 5.46
CA LEU A 59 -7.18 15.34 6.06
C LEU A 59 -6.91 16.49 5.08
N GLU A 60 -6.61 16.19 3.83
CA GLU A 60 -6.43 17.21 2.78
C GLU A 60 -7.71 18.02 2.56
N THR A 61 -8.87 17.35 2.54
CA THR A 61 -10.18 18.01 2.42
C THR A 61 -10.48 18.88 3.64
N GLU A 62 -10.18 18.40 4.84
CA GLU A 62 -10.38 19.15 6.09
C GLU A 62 -9.45 20.36 6.16
N ILE A 63 -8.18 20.22 5.77
CA ILE A 63 -7.23 21.33 5.67
C ILE A 63 -7.73 22.33 4.64
N LEU A 64 -8.17 21.90 3.46
CA LEU A 64 -8.73 22.79 2.45
C LEU A 64 -9.99 23.50 2.95
N HIS A 65 -10.82 22.83 3.73
CA HIS A 65 -12.03 23.42 4.30
C HIS A 65 -11.68 24.46 5.39
N GLN A 66 -10.76 24.14 6.30
CA GLN A 66 -10.32 25.05 7.37
C GLN A 66 -9.44 26.20 6.86
N THR A 67 -8.66 25.98 5.80
CA THR A 67 -7.86 27.02 5.14
C THR A 67 -8.64 27.75 4.05
N SER A 68 -9.88 27.33 3.76
CA SER A 68 -10.74 28.03 2.82
C SER A 68 -10.97 29.46 3.29
N PHE A 69 -10.87 30.38 2.34
CA PHE A 69 -11.05 31.81 2.60
C PHE A 69 -12.37 32.11 3.30
N SER A 70 -13.44 31.36 2.97
CA SER A 70 -14.76 31.49 3.60
C SER A 70 -14.73 31.16 5.09
N PHE A 71 -14.08 30.07 5.49
CA PHE A 71 -13.98 29.68 6.90
C PHE A 71 -13.10 30.65 7.71
N ILE A 72 -11.98 31.09 7.14
CA ILE A 72 -11.11 32.10 7.75
C ILE A 72 -11.87 33.43 7.92
N LEU A 73 -12.66 33.84 6.92
CA LEU A 73 -13.45 35.05 6.96
C LEU A 73 -14.56 34.96 8.03
N GLU A 74 -15.24 33.82 8.13
CA GLU A 74 -16.27 33.56 9.14
C GLU A 74 -15.67 33.62 10.56
N ARG A 75 -14.52 32.97 10.79
CA ARG A 75 -13.81 33.06 12.08
C ARG A 75 -13.26 34.44 12.39
N ALA A 76 -12.78 35.18 11.38
CA ALA A 76 -12.34 36.56 11.57
C ALA A 76 -13.52 37.46 11.98
N GLN A 77 -14.69 37.28 11.37
CA GLN A 77 -15.91 38.00 11.72
C GLN A 77 -16.39 37.67 13.13
N GLU A 78 -16.37 36.39 13.53
CA GLU A 78 -16.71 35.97 14.91
C GLU A 78 -15.73 36.49 15.96
N LEU A 79 -14.44 36.61 15.63
CA LEU A 79 -13.42 37.21 16.50
C LEU A 79 -13.48 38.74 16.53
N GLY A 80 -14.45 39.36 15.85
CA GLY A 80 -14.70 40.80 15.87
C GLY A 80 -13.81 41.61 14.92
N PHE A 81 -13.08 40.96 14.00
CA PHE A 81 -12.40 41.68 12.93
C PHE A 81 -13.43 42.24 11.95
N LYS A 82 -13.47 43.56 11.79
CA LYS A 82 -14.33 44.22 10.81
C LYS A 82 -13.91 43.81 9.40
N GLN A 83 -14.89 43.48 8.57
CA GLN A 83 -14.70 43.18 7.15
C GLN A 83 -13.89 44.31 6.50
N ALA A 84 -12.73 43.97 5.92
CA ALA A 84 -11.86 44.95 5.29
C ALA A 84 -12.65 45.67 4.19
N SER A 85 -12.71 47.01 4.25
CA SER A 85 -13.45 47.80 3.26
C SER A 85 -12.79 47.83 1.87
N SER A 86 -11.62 47.20 1.73
CA SER A 86 -10.88 47.08 0.49
C SER A 86 -10.02 45.82 0.52
N ILE A 87 -10.23 44.92 -0.43
CA ILE A 87 -9.37 43.78 -0.69
C ILE A 87 -8.21 44.32 -1.54
N VAL A 88 -7.06 44.55 -0.91
CA VAL A 88 -5.83 44.91 -1.64
C VAL A 88 -5.17 43.60 -2.06
N TYR A 89 -5.24 43.29 -3.36
CA TYR A 89 -4.42 42.24 -3.93
C TYR A 89 -2.97 42.73 -3.90
N LEU A 90 -2.10 42.01 -3.19
CA LEU A 90 -0.66 42.18 -3.32
C LEU A 90 -0.31 41.71 -4.74
N GLU A 91 -0.22 42.67 -5.65
CA GLU A 91 0.18 42.42 -7.02
C GLU A 91 1.62 41.90 -7.00
N ASP A 92 1.81 40.72 -7.61
CA ASP A 92 3.01 39.86 -7.60
C ASP A 92 4.18 40.48 -8.38
N GLN A 93 4.48 41.76 -8.14
CA GLN A 93 5.45 42.54 -8.89
C GLN A 93 6.35 43.35 -7.96
N LEU A 94 7.18 42.66 -7.17
CA LEU A 94 8.51 43.18 -6.85
C LEU A 94 9.45 41.99 -6.61
N PRO A 95 10.32 41.63 -7.57
CA PRO A 95 11.45 40.76 -7.25
C PRO A 95 12.28 41.50 -6.20
N ILE A 96 12.50 40.85 -5.06
CA ILE A 96 13.41 41.32 -4.02
C ILE A 96 14.83 41.20 -4.58
N ALA A 97 15.23 42.12 -5.44
CA ALA A 97 16.60 42.31 -5.85
C ALA A 97 17.33 42.96 -4.68
N PHE A 98 17.86 42.11 -3.80
CA PHE A 98 18.83 42.53 -2.80
C PHE A 98 20.07 43.12 -3.51
N LYS A 99 20.25 44.42 -3.26
CA LYS A 99 21.54 45.09 -3.00
C LYS A 99 22.49 45.29 -4.18
N SER A 100 22.40 46.49 -4.77
CA SER A 100 23.54 47.18 -5.38
C SER A 100 24.43 47.77 -4.28
N LYS A 101 25.71 47.36 -4.25
CA LYS A 101 26.84 48.24 -3.91
C LYS A 101 28.12 47.68 -4.52
#